data_AF-A0A8T4JYZ7-F1
#
_entry.id   AF-A0A8T4JYZ7-F1
#
_cell.length_a   1.000
_cell.length_b   1.000
_cell.length_c   1.000
_cell.angle_alpha   90.00
_cell.angle_beta   90.00
_cell.angle_gamma   90.00
#
_symmetry.space_group_name_H-M   'P 1'
#
loop_
_entity.id
_entity.type
_entity.pdbx_description
1 polymer ?
#
loop_
_entity_poly.entity_id
_entity_poly.type
_entity_poly.pdbx_seq_one_letter_code
_entity_poly.pdbx_strand_id
1 'polypeptide(L)'
;MSSDVYIYVYMVAPIIGLLNGRKGEYDPNDSSKDTAGMLAEIQIKNGSKLRYIYRLIILSDDSLGMTDEEKINMAFREDDNAEAVKKGMDLYMAYFLGGLEVLYETFVQECVTEEDYITKMFDFISDFKEEQEIDSLSVDIETLLRERI
;
A
#
# COMPACT_ATOMS: atom_id res chain seq x y z
N MET A 1 -7.08 -4.59 -17.37
CA MET A 1 -5.87 -4.78 -16.54
C MET A 1 -5.86 -6.22 -16.04
N SER A 2 -4.71 -6.91 -16.06
CA SER A 2 -4.58 -8.28 -15.50
C SER A 2 -4.83 -8.25 -13.99
N SER A 3 -5.38 -9.33 -13.42
CA SER A 3 -5.52 -9.52 -11.97
C SER A 3 -4.22 -9.29 -11.20
N ASP A 4 -3.07 -9.49 -11.85
CA ASP A 4 -1.74 -9.31 -11.26
C ASP A 4 -1.35 -7.83 -11.05
N VAL A 5 -1.87 -6.89 -11.85
CA VAL A 5 -1.56 -5.46 -11.67
C VAL A 5 -2.29 -4.91 -10.44
N TYR A 6 -3.52 -5.36 -10.22
CA TYR A 6 -4.33 -4.93 -9.08
C TYR A 6 -3.66 -5.30 -7.75
N ILE A 7 -3.11 -6.52 -7.61
CA ILE A 7 -2.46 -6.92 -6.35
C ILE A 7 -1.29 -6.00 -5.97
N TYR A 8 -0.49 -5.53 -6.93
CA TYR A 8 0.61 -4.60 -6.62
C TYR A 8 0.10 -3.29 -6.05
N VAL A 9 -1.01 -2.78 -6.57
CA VAL A 9 -1.66 -1.57 -6.03
C VAL A 9 -2.13 -1.80 -4.60
N TYR A 10 -2.78 -2.94 -4.32
CA TYR A 10 -3.19 -3.31 -2.96
C TYR A 10 -1.99 -3.51 -2.00
N MET A 11 -0.81 -3.86 -2.50
CA MET A 11 0.37 -3.96 -1.65
C MET A 11 1.06 -2.60 -1.42
N VAL A 12 1.20 -1.79 -2.47
CA VAL A 12 2.05 -0.60 -2.45
C VAL A 12 1.29 0.66 -2.01
N ALA A 13 0.07 0.86 -2.49
CA ALA A 13 -0.72 2.04 -2.12
C ALA A 13 -0.87 2.24 -0.60
N PRO A 14 -1.22 1.22 0.22
CA PRO A 14 -1.39 1.46 1.64
C PRO A 14 -0.07 1.74 2.37
N ILE A 15 1.07 1.27 1.85
CA ILE A 15 2.41 1.64 2.36
C ILE A 15 2.68 3.11 2.04
N ILE A 16 2.41 3.55 0.81
CA ILE A 16 2.57 4.96 0.39
C ILE A 16 1.70 5.86 1.26
N GLY A 17 0.43 5.49 1.47
CA GLY A 17 -0.48 6.22 2.35
C GLY A 17 0.06 6.33 3.78
N LEU A 18 0.57 5.22 4.34
CA LEU A 18 1.17 5.20 5.68
C LEU A 18 2.38 6.14 5.78
N LEU A 19 3.32 6.06 4.85
CA LEU A 19 4.54 6.87 4.84
C LEU A 19 4.25 8.36 4.69
N ASN A 20 3.21 8.72 3.93
CA ASN A 20 2.78 10.10 3.75
C ASN A 20 1.78 10.56 4.84
N GLY A 21 1.41 9.70 5.79
CA GLY A 21 0.38 9.99 6.78
C GLY A 21 -1.01 10.30 6.18
N ARG A 22 -1.26 9.87 4.93
CA ARG A 22 -2.48 10.16 4.17
C ARG A 22 -3.51 9.04 4.35
N LYS A 23 -4.72 9.41 4.76
CA LYS A 23 -5.89 8.53 4.84
C LYS A 23 -6.96 9.10 3.92
N GLY A 24 -7.49 8.25 3.04
CA GLY A 24 -8.64 8.58 2.21
C GLY A 24 -9.94 8.13 2.88
N GLU A 25 -11.04 8.74 2.48
CA GLU A 25 -12.38 8.37 2.93
C GLU A 25 -13.01 7.37 1.96
N TYR A 26 -13.65 6.34 2.51
CA TYR A 26 -14.48 5.42 1.73
C TYR A 26 -15.93 5.91 1.80
N ASP A 27 -16.55 6.25 0.67
CA ASP A 27 -18.01 6.47 0.63
C ASP A 27 -18.71 5.10 0.60
N PRO A 28 -19.41 4.70 1.68
CA PRO A 28 -20.10 3.41 1.72
C PRO A 28 -21.31 3.32 0.77
N ASN A 29 -21.70 4.43 0.13
CA ASN A 29 -22.71 4.44 -0.95
C ASN A 29 -22.09 4.24 -2.34
N ASP A 30 -20.76 4.27 -2.47
CA ASP A 30 -20.08 3.99 -3.72
C ASP A 30 -20.09 2.47 -3.97
N SER A 31 -21.12 2.04 -4.71
CA SER A 31 -21.44 0.65 -5.02
C SER A 31 -20.46 -0.03 -5.99
N SER A 32 -19.16 0.21 -5.85
CA SER A 32 -18.11 -0.58 -6.52
C SER A 32 -18.04 -1.99 -5.90
N LYS A 33 -19.04 -2.83 -6.19
CA LYS A 33 -19.09 -4.26 -5.84
C LYS A 33 -17.86 -5.04 -6.33
N ASP A 34 -17.15 -4.50 -7.32
CA ASP A 34 -15.88 -5.05 -7.83
C ASP A 34 -14.75 -5.02 -6.80
N THR A 35 -14.67 -3.98 -5.97
CA THR A 35 -13.61 -3.81 -4.96
C THR A 35 -13.68 -4.90 -3.89
N ALA A 36 -14.90 -5.18 -3.40
CA ALA A 36 -15.15 -6.19 -2.36
C ALA A 36 -14.96 -7.64 -2.85
N GLY A 37 -15.39 -7.95 -4.07
CA GLY A 37 -15.17 -9.27 -4.70
C GLY A 37 -13.69 -9.51 -5.04
N MET A 38 -12.99 -8.47 -5.48
CA MET A 38 -11.57 -8.51 -5.79
C MET A 38 -10.71 -8.65 -4.53
N LEU A 39 -11.04 -7.95 -3.43
CA LEU A 39 -10.39 -8.12 -2.12
C LEU A 39 -10.44 -9.57 -1.62
N ALA A 40 -11.58 -10.25 -1.81
CA ALA A 40 -11.76 -11.65 -1.41
C ALA A 40 -10.88 -12.61 -2.25
N GLU A 41 -10.80 -12.44 -3.58
CA GLU A 41 -9.91 -13.25 -4.43
C GLU A 41 -8.42 -12.97 -4.16
N ILE A 42 -8.10 -11.70 -3.90
CA ILE A 42 -6.75 -11.22 -3.59
C ILE A 42 -6.24 -11.79 -2.26
N GLN A 43 -7.08 -11.82 -1.22
CA GLN A 43 -6.76 -12.43 0.08
C GLN A 43 -6.46 -13.93 -0.03
N ILE A 44 -7.12 -14.65 -0.97
CA ILE A 44 -6.93 -16.10 -1.16
C ILE A 44 -5.56 -16.41 -1.80
N LYS A 45 -5.07 -15.60 -2.74
CA LYS A 45 -3.82 -15.88 -3.48
C LYS A 45 -2.56 -15.24 -2.88
N ASN A 46 -2.67 -14.07 -2.25
CA ASN A 46 -1.52 -13.29 -1.74
C ASN A 46 -1.61 -12.98 -0.24
N GLY A 47 -2.40 -13.77 0.50
CA GLY A 47 -2.77 -13.50 1.87
C GLY A 47 -1.61 -13.27 2.83
N SER A 48 -0.43 -13.88 2.63
CA SER A 48 0.73 -13.69 3.52
C SER A 48 1.35 -12.29 3.41
N LYS A 49 1.52 -11.76 2.18
CA LYS A 49 2.10 -10.41 1.96
C LYS A 49 1.14 -9.31 2.42
N LEU A 50 -0.14 -9.44 2.08
CA LEU A 50 -1.14 -8.46 2.49
C LEU A 50 -1.34 -8.45 4.00
N ARG A 51 -1.34 -9.62 4.63
CA ARG A 51 -1.37 -9.73 6.09
C ARG A 51 -0.14 -9.11 6.75
N TYR A 52 1.04 -9.26 6.14
CA TYR A 52 2.23 -8.58 6.62
C TYR A 52 2.08 -7.05 6.57
N ILE A 53 1.59 -6.50 5.45
CA ILE A 53 1.36 -5.05 5.29
C ILE A 53 0.29 -4.55 6.26
N TYR A 54 -0.81 -5.29 6.40
CA TYR A 54 -1.84 -5.03 7.42
C TYR A 54 -1.21 -4.91 8.82
N ARG A 55 -0.36 -5.87 9.21
CA ARG A 55 0.31 -5.84 10.52
C ARG A 55 1.21 -4.63 10.68
N LEU A 56 1.98 -4.27 9.65
CA LEU A 56 2.80 -3.06 9.68
C LEU A 56 1.93 -1.82 9.95
N ILE A 57 0.81 -1.68 9.24
CA ILE A 57 -0.10 -0.54 9.43
C ILE A 57 -0.68 -0.50 10.84
N ILE A 58 -1.16 -1.62 11.37
CA ILE A 58 -1.72 -1.65 12.74
C ILE A 58 -0.67 -1.30 13.78
N LEU A 59 0.55 -1.81 13.63
CA LEU A 59 1.63 -1.57 14.58
C LEU A 59 2.18 -0.13 14.50
N SER A 60 2.19 0.46 13.30
CA SER A 60 2.72 1.79 13.04
C SER A 60 1.72 2.93 13.28
N ASP A 61 0.41 2.68 13.18
CA ASP A 61 -0.59 3.72 13.37
C ASP A 61 -0.89 3.96 14.86
N ASP A 62 -0.79 5.21 15.30
CA ASP A 62 -1.16 5.65 16.65
C ASP A 62 -2.56 6.29 16.72
N SER A 63 -3.22 6.49 15.57
CA SER A 63 -4.46 7.28 15.49
C SER A 63 -5.65 6.63 16.18
N LEU A 64 -5.63 5.31 16.36
CA LEU A 64 -6.68 4.56 17.03
C LEU A 64 -6.60 4.66 18.57
N GLY A 65 -5.59 5.32 19.14
CA GLY A 65 -5.44 5.50 20.59
C GLY A 65 -5.25 4.19 21.36
N MET A 66 -4.77 3.14 20.69
CA MET A 66 -4.52 1.82 21.26
C MET A 66 -3.14 1.75 21.92
N THR A 67 -3.05 0.97 22.98
CA THR A 67 -1.77 0.56 23.58
C THR A 67 -1.00 -0.40 22.67
N ASP A 68 0.30 -0.52 22.87
CA ASP A 68 1.15 -1.46 22.10
C ASP A 68 0.65 -2.91 22.20
N GLU A 69 0.18 -3.33 23.38
CA GLU A 69 -0.38 -4.68 23.58
C GLU A 69 -1.67 -4.89 22.78
N GLU A 70 -2.54 -3.88 22.73
CA GLU A 70 -3.77 -3.93 21.92
C GLU A 70 -3.45 -3.97 20.43
N LYS A 71 -2.47 -3.21 19.96
CA LYS A 71 -1.98 -3.27 18.57
C LYS A 71 -1.43 -4.64 18.22
N ILE A 72 -0.58 -5.23 19.07
CA ILE A 72 -0.02 -6.57 18.86
C ILE A 72 -1.14 -7.61 18.82
N ASN A 73 -2.09 -7.55 19.75
CA ASN A 73 -3.22 -8.47 19.76
C ASN A 73 -4.05 -8.34 18.47
N MET A 74 -4.37 -7.12 18.03
CA MET A 74 -5.11 -6.89 16.78
C MET A 74 -4.35 -7.35 15.53
N ALA A 75 -3.02 -7.15 15.50
CA ALA A 75 -2.17 -7.50 14.37
C ALA A 75 -1.99 -9.03 14.20
N PHE A 76 -1.97 -9.79 15.31
CA PHE A 76 -1.60 -11.21 15.27
C PHE A 76 -2.72 -12.20 15.65
N ARG A 77 -3.80 -11.75 16.30
CA ARG A 77 -4.94 -12.59 16.72
C ARG A 77 -6.20 -12.29 15.90
N GLU A 78 -6.05 -12.43 14.58
CA GLU A 78 -7.07 -12.07 13.58
C GLU A 78 -8.34 -12.95 13.63
N ASP A 79 -8.38 -14.01 14.43
CA ASP A 79 -9.53 -14.93 14.52
C ASP A 79 -10.36 -14.74 15.81
N ASP A 80 -9.86 -13.98 16.79
CA ASP A 80 -10.44 -13.91 18.13
C ASP A 80 -11.48 -12.79 18.30
N ASN A 81 -11.46 -11.76 17.43
CA ASN A 81 -12.32 -10.60 17.55
C ASN A 81 -12.65 -9.97 16.19
N ALA A 82 -13.83 -10.31 15.64
CA ALA A 82 -14.30 -9.81 14.35
C ALA A 82 -14.42 -8.28 14.29
N GLU A 83 -14.73 -7.61 15.40
CA GLU A 83 -14.84 -6.14 15.43
C GLU A 83 -13.45 -5.48 15.35
N ALA A 84 -12.46 -6.03 16.06
CA ALA A 84 -11.08 -5.57 15.99
C ALA A 84 -10.49 -5.75 14.58
N VAL A 85 -10.76 -6.91 13.96
CA VAL A 85 -10.35 -7.20 12.57
C VAL A 85 -10.99 -6.21 11.61
N LYS A 86 -12.29 -5.92 11.78
CA LYS A 86 -12.97 -4.94 10.95
C LYS A 86 -12.32 -3.56 11.07
N LYS A 87 -12.07 -3.09 12.30
CA LYS A 87 -11.40 -1.80 12.54
C LYS A 87 -10.01 -1.73 11.90
N GLY A 88 -9.24 -2.81 11.99
CA GLY A 88 -7.94 -2.87 11.33
C GLY A 88 -8.05 -2.85 9.81
N MET A 89 -9.04 -3.55 9.24
CA MET A 89 -9.28 -3.57 7.79
C MET A 89 -9.75 -2.20 7.29
N ASP A 90 -10.59 -1.50 8.07
CA ASP A 90 -11.03 -0.14 7.78
C ASP A 90 -9.81 0.82 7.78
N LEU A 91 -8.89 0.67 8.73
CA LEU A 91 -7.64 1.46 8.78
C LEU A 91 -6.73 1.16 7.58
N TYR A 92 -6.56 -0.12 7.23
CA TYR A 92 -5.81 -0.54 6.04
C TYR A 92 -6.42 0.05 4.76
N MET A 93 -7.75 0.05 4.63
CA MET A 93 -8.46 0.64 3.50
C MET A 93 -8.32 2.17 3.45
N ALA A 94 -8.37 2.85 4.60
CA ALA A 94 -8.15 4.29 4.65
C ALA A 94 -6.76 4.67 4.11
N TYR A 95 -5.72 3.94 4.53
CA TYR A 95 -4.37 4.14 4.00
C TYR A 95 -4.23 3.74 2.53
N PHE A 96 -4.90 2.68 2.09
CA PHE A 96 -4.96 2.29 0.68
C PHE A 96 -5.49 3.44 -0.19
N LEU A 97 -6.63 4.02 0.19
CA LEU A 97 -7.24 5.15 -0.54
C LEU A 97 -6.35 6.39 -0.51
N GLY A 98 -5.78 6.72 0.66
CA GLY A 98 -4.85 7.85 0.78
C GLY A 98 -3.61 7.68 -0.09
N GLY A 99 -3.09 6.45 -0.22
CA GLY A 99 -2.00 6.14 -1.14
C GLY A 99 -2.38 6.23 -2.61
N LEU A 100 -3.62 5.88 -2.97
CA LEU A 100 -4.13 6.09 -4.33
C LEU A 100 -4.20 7.58 -4.68
N GLU A 101 -4.64 8.41 -3.74
CA GLU A 101 -4.65 9.88 -3.92
C GLU A 101 -3.24 10.41 -4.16
N VAL A 102 -2.26 10.01 -3.33
CA VAL A 102 -0.85 10.40 -3.51
C VAL A 102 -0.35 9.99 -4.89
N LEU A 103 -0.57 8.73 -5.29
CA LEU A 103 -0.15 8.25 -6.61
C LEU A 103 -0.84 9.01 -7.75
N TYR A 104 -2.12 9.35 -7.60
CA TYR A 104 -2.86 10.10 -8.60
C TYR A 104 -2.37 11.55 -8.73
N GLU A 105 -2.14 12.23 -7.61
CA GLU A 105 -1.51 13.56 -7.55
C GLU A 105 -0.14 13.52 -8.26
N THR A 106 0.74 12.61 -7.85
CA THR A 106 2.11 12.51 -8.36
C THR A 106 2.19 12.17 -9.84
N PHE A 107 1.45 11.16 -10.30
CA PHE A 107 1.64 10.61 -11.65
C PHE A 107 0.58 11.04 -12.65
N VAL A 108 -0.65 11.36 -12.23
CA VAL A 108 -1.72 11.71 -13.18
C VAL A 108 -1.90 13.22 -13.32
N GLN A 109 -1.73 13.98 -12.23
CA GLN A 109 -1.88 15.44 -12.28
C GLN A 109 -0.59 16.15 -12.72
N GLU A 110 0.57 15.68 -12.28
CA GLU A 110 1.85 16.35 -12.57
C GLU A 110 2.55 15.89 -13.86
N CYS A 111 2.19 14.73 -14.43
CA CYS A 111 2.85 14.19 -15.62
C CYS A 111 1.94 14.27 -16.85
N VAL A 112 2.40 14.99 -17.89
CA VAL A 112 1.63 15.18 -19.14
C VAL A 112 2.28 14.44 -20.31
N THR A 113 3.60 14.36 -20.31
CA THR A 113 4.40 13.71 -21.36
C THR A 113 5.05 12.42 -20.87
N GLU A 114 5.44 11.54 -21.78
CA GLU A 114 6.15 10.29 -21.45
C GLU A 114 7.47 10.54 -20.70
N GLU A 115 8.17 11.62 -21.03
CA GLU A 115 9.41 12.04 -20.36
C GLU A 115 9.14 12.43 -18.89
N ASP A 116 8.04 13.15 -18.63
CA ASP A 116 7.64 13.51 -17.25
C ASP A 116 7.43 12.27 -16.39
N TYR A 117 6.77 11.23 -16.92
CA TYR A 117 6.57 9.97 -16.19
C TYR A 117 7.90 9.29 -15.85
N ILE A 118 8.85 9.24 -16.79
CA ILE A 118 10.16 8.61 -16.57
C ILE A 118 10.93 9.35 -15.48
N THR A 119 11.01 10.67 -15.59
CA THR A 119 11.70 11.52 -14.60
C THR A 119 11.03 11.41 -13.24
N LYS A 120 9.69 11.52 -13.18
CA LYS A 120 8.95 11.45 -11.92
C LYS A 120 9.09 10.09 -11.24
N MET A 121 9.08 8.99 -12.00
CA MET A 121 9.32 7.65 -11.44
C MET A 121 10.74 7.53 -10.87
N PHE A 122 11.73 8.08 -11.57
CA PHE A 122 13.12 8.07 -11.10
C PHE A 122 13.28 8.86 -9.81
N ASP A 123 12.73 10.07 -9.76
CA ASP A 123 12.76 10.93 -8.57
C ASP A 123 12.05 10.24 -7.39
N PHE A 124 10.82 9.74 -7.60
CA PHE A 124 10.04 9.07 -6.56
C PHE A 124 10.75 7.87 -5.94
N ILE A 125 11.45 7.05 -6.75
CA ILE A 125 12.22 5.91 -6.26
C ILE A 125 13.50 6.37 -5.55
N SER A 126 14.14 7.42 -6.06
CA SER A 126 15.39 7.94 -5.49
C SER A 126 15.15 8.57 -4.12
N ASP A 127 14.11 9.40 -4.01
CA ASP A 127 13.67 10.02 -2.77
C ASP A 127 13.33 8.95 -1.74
N PHE A 128 12.56 7.92 -2.12
CA PHE A 128 12.24 6.80 -1.24
C PHE A 128 13.49 6.06 -0.74
N LYS A 129 14.49 5.85 -1.59
CA LYS A 129 15.74 5.18 -1.19
C LYS A 129 16.54 6.03 -0.19
N GLU A 130 16.60 7.34 -0.43
CA GLU A 130 17.28 8.28 0.45
C GLU A 130 16.59 8.36 1.81
N GLU A 131 15.27 8.53 1.84
CA GLU A 131 14.48 8.62 3.08
C GLU A 131 14.60 7.38 3.97
N GLN A 132 14.66 6.19 3.37
CA GLN A 132 14.73 4.94 4.11
C GLN A 132 16.16 4.54 4.48
N GLU A 133 17.15 5.40 4.20
CA GLU A 133 18.58 5.09 4.31
C GLU A 133 18.89 3.70 3.73
N ILE A 134 18.21 3.35 2.62
CA ILE A 134 18.42 2.08 1.94
C ILE A 134 19.75 2.19 1.20
N ASP A 135 20.83 1.95 1.94
CA ASP A 135 22.16 1.76 1.37
C ASP A 135 22.03 0.68 0.30
N SER A 136 22.38 1.04 -0.94
CA SER A 136 21.92 0.41 -2.18
C SER A 136 21.61 -1.07 -2.02
N LEU A 137 20.33 -1.43 -1.83
CA LEU A 137 19.89 -2.81 -2.06
C LEU A 137 20.35 -3.13 -3.48
N SER A 138 21.26 -4.10 -3.60
CA SER A 138 22.09 -4.41 -4.77
C SER A 138 21.31 -4.97 -5.96
N VAL A 139 20.11 -4.46 -6.21
CA VAL A 139 19.39 -4.65 -7.46
C VAL A 139 19.97 -3.62 -8.42
N ASP A 140 21.11 -3.99 -8.97
CA ASP A 140 21.77 -3.26 -10.02
C ASP A 140 20.91 -3.31 -11.29
N ILE A 141 20.20 -2.21 -11.55
CA ILE A 141 19.32 -2.07 -12.72
C ILE A 141 20.14 -2.22 -14.02
N GLU A 142 21.43 -1.87 -14.02
CA GLU A 142 22.34 -2.14 -15.15
C GLU A 142 22.48 -3.65 -15.42
N THR A 143 22.50 -4.46 -14.37
CA THR A 143 22.57 -5.93 -14.50
C THR A 143 21.28 -6.48 -15.14
N LEU A 144 20.10 -5.95 -14.78
CA LEU A 144 18.82 -6.34 -15.40
C LEU A 144 18.67 -5.88 -16.86
N LEU A 145 19.29 -4.76 -17.22
CA LEU A 145 19.28 -4.25 -18.60
C LEU A 145 20.28 -4.98 -19.52
N ARG A 146 21.34 -5.59 -18.96
CA ARG A 146 22.34 -6.37 -19.73
C ARG A 146 21.90 -7.78 -20.07
N GLU A 147 20.97 -8.39 -19.33
CA GLU A 147 20.51 -9.77 -19.62
C GLU A 147 19.55 -9.89 -20.82
N ARG A 148 19.27 -8.80 -21.54
CA ARG A 148 18.35 -8.80 -22.68
C ARG A 148 18.92 -8.23 -23.99
N ILE A 149 20.24 -8.30 -24.17
CA ILE A 149 20.93 -8.08 -25.46
C ILE A 149 21.80 -9.28 -25.79
#